data_AF-A0A1I6J9J0-F1
#
_entry.id   AF-A0A1I6J9J0-F1
#
_cell.length_a   1.000
_cell.length_b   1.000
_cell.length_c   1.000
_cell.angle_alpha   90.00
_cell.angle_beta   90.00
_cell.angle_gamma   90.00
#
_symmetry.space_group_name_H-M   'P 1'
#
loop_
_entity.id
_entity.type
_entity.pdbx_description
1 polymer ?
#
loop_
_entity_poly.entity_id
_entity_poly.type
_entity_poly.pdbx_seq_one_letter_code
_entity_poly.pdbx_strand_id
1 'polypeptide(L)'
;MSTEATALWAPAEDWPQRYDRLLASTGMDSRQIRHNFSLTGVKAGETVSGALLRQWMEENGRAERELMADSGATGPRALVIQASVAQRDLCLQVLGPLTTRLLLDGHSPAPTEDWVIFRESGTESRWTWQESGTEAPGEAGIPEWITLVSATLRRWYPWFRKELGLSPGAFWSSAALGLSAPFSALYNTADSQTLTTLASEWLNQFDCDVTRYLEWLPATFQGQQCAIPQRRGCCLDYLLPEGRYCGTCGVFRKERLATLHPNQSNTATTTRPT
;
A
#
# COMPACT_ATOMS: atom_id res chain seq x y z
N MET A 1 -33.77 -17.17 5.52
CA MET A 1 -33.37 -16.30 6.64
C MET A 1 -31.93 -15.86 6.41
N SER A 2 -31.74 -14.61 5.97
CA SER A 2 -30.52 -13.78 6.11
C SER A 2 -30.72 -12.52 5.26
N THR A 3 -31.38 -11.53 5.85
CA THR A 3 -31.60 -10.19 5.29
C THR A 3 -31.22 -9.16 6.37
N GLU A 4 -30.06 -9.34 6.99
CA GLU A 4 -29.54 -8.44 8.05
C GLU A 4 -28.13 -7.89 7.79
N ALA A 5 -27.51 -8.18 6.64
CA ALA A 5 -26.15 -7.69 6.36
C ALA A 5 -26.08 -6.23 5.84
N THR A 6 -27.22 -5.62 5.50
CA THR A 6 -27.24 -4.32 4.78
C THR A 6 -27.44 -3.10 5.68
N ALA A 7 -27.64 -3.27 6.99
CA ALA A 7 -27.94 -2.18 7.93
C ALA A 7 -26.75 -1.74 8.81
N LEU A 8 -25.52 -2.15 8.46
CA LEU A 8 -24.34 -1.93 9.30
C LEU A 8 -23.59 -0.61 9.06
N TRP A 9 -24.03 0.25 8.13
CA TRP A 9 -23.28 1.45 7.74
C TRP A 9 -24.24 2.62 7.48
N ALA A 10 -24.37 3.52 8.44
CA ALA A 10 -25.15 4.73 8.25
C ALA A 10 -24.35 5.71 7.35
N PRO A 11 -24.96 6.35 6.34
CA PRO A 11 -24.29 7.33 5.47
C PRO A 11 -23.67 8.52 6.21
N ALA A 12 -24.11 8.79 7.44
CA ALA A 12 -23.68 9.90 8.28
C ALA A 12 -22.43 9.60 9.14
N GLU A 13 -21.92 8.36 9.13
CA GLU A 13 -20.74 8.01 9.93
C GLU A 13 -19.45 8.41 9.25
N ASP A 14 -18.58 9.06 10.03
CA ASP A 14 -17.22 9.41 9.65
C ASP A 14 -16.33 8.15 9.67
N TRP A 15 -15.26 8.19 8.89
CA TRP A 15 -14.34 7.08 8.67
C TRP A 15 -13.75 6.45 9.94
N PRO A 16 -13.38 7.20 11.00
CA PRO A 16 -12.85 6.59 12.21
C PRO A 16 -13.88 5.69 12.90
N GLN A 17 -15.14 6.12 12.95
CA GLN A 17 -16.22 5.31 13.54
C GLN A 17 -16.48 4.05 12.72
N ARG A 18 -16.40 4.17 11.39
CA ARG A 18 -16.52 3.01 10.50
C ARG A 18 -15.38 2.01 10.72
N TYR A 19 -14.15 2.51 10.84
CA TYR A 19 -12.98 1.68 11.06
C TYR A 19 -12.97 1.03 12.45
N ASP A 20 -13.36 1.77 13.50
CA ASP A 20 -13.50 1.23 14.86
C ASP A 20 -14.54 0.11 14.93
N ARG A 21 -15.67 0.23 14.21
CA ARG A 21 -16.66 -0.86 14.10
C ARG A 21 -16.08 -2.08 13.40
N LEU A 22 -15.31 -1.87 12.33
CA LEU A 22 -14.62 -2.95 11.64
C LEU A 22 -13.65 -3.66 12.59
N LEU A 23 -12.83 -2.92 13.35
CA LEU A 23 -11.93 -3.47 14.36
C LEU A 23 -12.68 -4.29 15.41
N ALA A 24 -13.73 -3.72 16.00
CA ALA A 24 -14.54 -4.38 17.02
C ALA A 24 -15.14 -5.70 16.51
N SER A 25 -15.55 -5.77 15.24
CA SER A 25 -16.07 -7.00 14.62
C SER A 25 -15.03 -8.13 14.54
N THR A 26 -13.75 -7.81 14.60
CA THR A 26 -12.64 -8.79 14.61
C THR A 26 -12.15 -9.16 16.02
N GLY A 27 -12.73 -8.54 17.06
CA GLY A 27 -12.20 -8.62 18.43
C GLY A 27 -10.88 -7.88 18.62
N MET A 28 -10.47 -7.04 17.67
CA MET A 28 -9.30 -6.18 17.78
C MET A 28 -9.69 -4.78 18.28
N ASP A 29 -8.76 -4.12 18.97
CA ASP A 29 -8.85 -2.70 19.33
C ASP A 29 -7.71 -1.87 18.70
N SER A 30 -7.85 -0.54 18.78
CA SER A 30 -6.87 0.42 18.26
C SER A 30 -5.47 0.25 18.89
N ARG A 31 -5.37 -0.27 20.12
CA ARG A 31 -4.07 -0.50 20.79
C ARG A 31 -3.36 -1.69 20.17
N GLN A 32 -4.08 -2.75 19.82
CA GLN A 32 -3.51 -3.91 19.12
C GLN A 32 -2.95 -3.51 17.75
N ILE A 33 -3.64 -2.66 17.00
CA ILE A 33 -3.12 -2.11 15.73
C ILE A 33 -1.82 -1.33 15.97
N ARG A 34 -1.79 -0.43 16.95
CA ARG A 34 -0.58 0.35 17.28
C ARG A 34 0.58 -0.50 17.79
N HIS A 35 0.30 -1.64 18.40
CA HIS A 35 1.34 -2.58 18.83
C HIS A 35 1.91 -3.37 17.64
N ASN A 36 1.06 -3.76 16.70
CA ASN A 36 1.44 -4.60 15.56
C ASN A 36 2.10 -3.81 14.42
N PHE A 37 1.88 -2.50 14.35
CA PHE A 37 2.38 -1.63 13.28
C PHE A 37 3.12 -0.42 13.85
N SER A 38 4.29 -0.11 13.30
CA SER A 38 5.00 1.13 13.63
C SER A 38 4.26 2.32 13.02
N LEU A 39 3.55 3.07 13.85
CA LEU A 39 2.79 4.26 13.46
C LEU A 39 3.52 5.58 13.75
N THR A 40 4.79 5.52 14.15
CA THR A 40 5.59 6.69 14.53
C THR A 40 6.79 6.86 13.62
N GLY A 41 7.08 8.11 13.28
CA GLY A 41 8.32 8.51 12.63
C GLY A 41 9.45 8.75 13.61
N VAL A 42 10.47 9.45 13.12
CA VAL A 42 11.65 9.90 13.85
C VAL A 42 11.25 11.04 14.78
N LYS A 43 11.55 10.94 16.07
CA LYS A 43 11.20 11.99 17.03
C LYS A 43 12.16 13.17 16.98
N ALA A 44 11.72 14.36 17.40
CA ALA A 44 12.63 15.49 17.57
C ALA A 44 13.80 15.12 18.50
N GLY A 45 15.01 15.39 18.04
CA GLY A 45 16.26 15.05 18.74
C GLY A 45 16.87 13.70 18.36
N GLU A 46 16.13 12.84 17.63
CA GLU A 46 16.74 11.66 17.01
C GLU A 46 17.46 12.09 15.73
N THR A 47 18.76 11.78 15.65
CA THR A 47 19.54 12.03 14.43
C THR A 47 19.31 10.89 13.47
N VAL A 48 18.77 11.20 12.28
CA VAL A 48 18.65 10.24 11.18
C VAL A 48 19.47 10.72 10.01
N SER A 49 20.45 9.89 9.63
CA SER A 49 21.25 10.11 8.43
C SER A 49 20.45 9.67 7.20
N GLY A 50 20.31 10.56 6.23
CA GLY A 50 19.53 10.29 5.03
C GLY A 50 19.25 11.53 4.19
N ALA A 51 18.66 11.30 3.02
CA ALA A 51 18.20 12.33 2.10
C ALA A 51 16.71 12.62 2.30
N LEU A 52 16.30 13.88 2.20
CA LEU A 52 14.87 14.17 2.01
C LEU A 52 14.43 13.73 0.63
N LEU A 53 13.15 13.32 0.48
CA LEU A 53 12.58 13.03 -0.83
C LEU A 53 12.64 14.27 -1.75
N ARG A 54 12.57 15.49 -1.21
CA ARG A 54 12.82 16.71 -1.98
C ARG A 54 14.20 16.70 -2.63
N GLN A 55 15.23 16.31 -1.88
CA GLN A 55 16.60 16.26 -2.40
C GLN A 55 16.74 15.23 -3.51
N TRP A 56 16.05 14.09 -3.42
CA TRP A 56 15.92 13.17 -4.55
C TRP A 56 15.31 13.85 -5.77
N MET A 57 14.26 14.64 -5.56
CA MET A 57 13.51 15.28 -6.64
C MET A 57 14.26 16.44 -7.30
N GLU A 58 15.08 17.17 -6.54
CA GLU A 58 15.77 18.38 -6.99
C GLU A 58 17.22 18.13 -7.45
N GLU A 59 17.93 17.18 -6.84
CA GLU A 59 19.34 16.91 -7.16
C GLU A 59 19.51 15.84 -8.22
N ASN A 60 20.02 16.25 -9.39
CA ASN A 60 20.19 15.36 -10.54
C ASN A 60 21.04 14.12 -10.20
N GLY A 61 20.49 12.94 -10.50
CA GLY A 61 21.12 11.64 -10.31
C GLY A 61 21.29 11.20 -8.85
N ARG A 62 20.78 11.96 -7.85
CA ARG A 62 20.91 11.56 -6.43
C ARG A 62 20.15 10.28 -6.14
N ALA A 63 18.88 10.22 -6.52
CA ALA A 63 18.05 9.03 -6.37
C ALA A 63 18.70 7.80 -7.05
N GLU A 64 19.23 7.95 -8.27
CA GLU A 64 19.94 6.86 -8.94
C GLU A 64 21.15 6.39 -8.13
N ARG A 65 22.03 7.31 -7.68
CA ARG A 65 23.20 6.95 -6.89
C ARG A 65 22.81 6.20 -5.60
N GLU A 66 21.83 6.70 -4.87
CA GLU A 66 21.42 6.12 -3.57
C GLU A 66 20.66 4.79 -3.70
N LEU A 67 19.89 4.61 -4.78
CA LEU A 67 19.23 3.35 -5.10
C LEU A 67 20.23 2.29 -5.56
N MET A 68 21.27 2.69 -6.27
CA MET A 68 22.23 1.77 -6.88
C MET A 68 23.40 1.40 -5.95
N ALA A 69 23.67 2.21 -4.91
CA ALA A 69 24.82 2.07 -4.00
C ALA A 69 25.03 0.66 -3.43
N ASP A 70 23.95 -0.06 -3.11
CA ASP A 70 24.02 -1.40 -2.48
C ASP A 70 23.53 -2.54 -3.37
N SER A 71 23.06 -2.22 -4.58
CA SER A 71 22.33 -3.19 -5.40
C SER A 71 23.22 -4.26 -6.04
N GLY A 72 24.52 -3.97 -6.22
CA GLY A 72 25.47 -4.79 -6.99
C GLY A 72 25.13 -4.95 -8.48
N ALA A 73 23.96 -4.45 -8.91
CA ALA A 73 23.45 -4.52 -10.26
C ALA A 73 23.74 -3.21 -11.01
N THR A 74 23.75 -3.25 -12.34
CA THR A 74 24.03 -2.07 -13.17
C THR A 74 23.03 -1.93 -14.31
N GLY A 75 22.78 -0.68 -14.72
CA GLY A 75 22.03 -0.34 -15.91
C GLY A 75 20.55 -0.01 -15.68
N PRO A 76 19.85 0.48 -16.74
CA PRO A 76 18.53 1.10 -16.60
C PRO A 76 17.48 0.17 -16.00
N ARG A 77 17.50 -1.13 -16.35
CA ARG A 77 16.55 -2.10 -15.79
C ARG A 77 16.74 -2.29 -14.28
N ALA A 78 17.97 -2.32 -13.80
CA ALA A 78 18.26 -2.45 -12.37
C ALA A 78 17.76 -1.22 -11.61
N LEU A 79 17.98 -0.03 -12.15
CA LEU A 79 17.45 1.22 -11.58
C LEU A 79 15.92 1.18 -11.46
N VAL A 80 15.19 0.80 -12.50
CA VAL A 80 13.72 0.74 -12.45
C VAL A 80 13.24 -0.29 -11.41
N ILE A 81 13.94 -1.42 -11.26
CA ILE A 81 13.64 -2.42 -10.21
C ILE A 81 13.80 -1.79 -8.82
N GLN A 82 14.98 -1.22 -8.55
CA GLN A 82 15.29 -0.62 -7.24
C GLN A 82 14.35 0.53 -6.93
N ALA A 83 14.06 1.38 -7.90
CA ALA A 83 13.11 2.47 -7.76
C ALA A 83 11.68 1.98 -7.51
N SER A 84 11.27 0.88 -8.14
CA SER A 84 9.94 0.27 -7.90
C SER A 84 9.83 -0.29 -6.48
N VAL A 85 10.89 -0.92 -5.97
CA VAL A 85 10.96 -1.40 -4.58
C VAL A 85 10.96 -0.24 -3.61
N ALA A 86 11.82 0.76 -3.81
CA ALA A 86 11.89 1.94 -2.97
C ALA A 86 10.56 2.70 -2.94
N GLN A 87 9.89 2.86 -4.08
CA GLN A 87 8.59 3.51 -4.11
C GLN A 87 7.50 2.71 -3.40
N ARG A 88 7.50 1.37 -3.53
CA ARG A 88 6.61 0.51 -2.74
C ARG A 88 6.87 0.69 -1.25
N ASP A 89 8.13 0.65 -0.86
CA ASP A 89 8.53 0.74 0.53
C ASP A 89 8.22 2.13 1.10
N LEU A 90 8.35 3.20 0.31
CA LEU A 90 7.85 4.53 0.67
C LEU A 90 6.35 4.50 1.01
N CYS A 91 5.55 3.88 0.15
CA CYS A 91 4.11 3.77 0.39
C CYS A 91 3.80 2.90 1.62
N LEU A 92 4.52 1.81 1.87
CA LEU A 92 4.24 0.92 2.99
C LEU A 92 4.82 1.41 4.32
N GLN A 93 5.96 2.09 4.30
CA GLN A 93 6.67 2.55 5.50
C GLN A 93 6.32 3.98 5.89
N VAL A 94 5.72 4.77 5.00
CA VAL A 94 5.27 6.15 5.32
C VAL A 94 3.77 6.28 5.13
N LEU A 95 3.27 6.10 3.89
CA LEU A 95 1.85 6.34 3.60
C LEU A 95 0.92 5.39 4.37
N GLY A 96 1.32 4.12 4.53
CA GLY A 96 0.59 3.12 5.32
C GLY A 96 0.39 3.53 6.77
N PRO A 97 1.46 3.74 7.54
CA PRO A 97 1.38 4.24 8.91
C PRO A 97 0.53 5.51 9.07
N LEU A 98 0.72 6.49 8.19
CA LEU A 98 -0.04 7.76 8.23
C LEU A 98 -1.54 7.53 7.94
N THR A 99 -1.87 6.66 6.98
CA THR A 99 -3.27 6.31 6.70
C THR A 99 -3.90 5.55 7.86
N THR A 100 -3.15 4.65 8.50
CA THR A 100 -3.62 3.93 9.68
C THR A 100 -3.86 4.88 10.86
N ARG A 101 -2.96 5.83 11.13
CA ARG A 101 -3.19 6.88 12.13
C ARG A 101 -4.46 7.66 11.83
N LEU A 102 -4.61 8.10 10.58
CA LEU A 102 -5.77 8.88 10.17
C LEU A 102 -7.09 8.15 10.47
N LEU A 103 -7.18 6.85 10.18
CA LEU A 103 -8.40 6.07 10.47
C LEU A 103 -8.58 5.74 11.96
N LEU A 104 -7.52 5.74 12.76
CA LEU A 104 -7.61 5.49 14.20
C LEU A 104 -7.87 6.77 15.02
N ASP A 105 -7.31 7.90 14.59
CA ASP A 105 -7.27 9.16 15.34
C ASP A 105 -8.18 10.24 14.72
N GLY A 106 -8.63 10.06 13.48
CA GLY A 106 -9.38 11.06 12.72
C GLY A 106 -8.53 12.18 12.14
N HIS A 107 -7.24 12.21 12.49
CA HIS A 107 -6.26 13.15 11.96
C HIS A 107 -4.91 12.46 11.74
N SER A 108 -4.15 12.94 10.77
CA SER A 108 -2.76 12.55 10.52
C SER A 108 -2.06 13.70 9.78
N PRO A 109 -0.74 13.86 9.88
CA PRO A 109 -0.02 14.66 8.90
C PRO A 109 -0.09 13.99 7.53
N ALA A 110 -0.13 14.80 6.47
CA ALA A 110 -0.03 14.33 5.09
C ALA A 110 1.47 14.25 4.68
N PRO A 111 1.92 13.16 4.05
CA PRO A 111 3.28 13.07 3.54
C PRO A 111 3.56 14.16 2.50
N THR A 112 4.76 14.73 2.54
CA THR A 112 5.31 15.69 1.57
C THR A 112 6.80 15.40 1.41
N GLU A 113 7.39 15.93 0.34
CA GLU A 113 8.80 15.73 0.04
C GLU A 113 9.77 16.34 1.07
N ASP A 114 9.28 17.26 1.91
CA ASP A 114 10.07 18.06 2.88
C ASP A 114 10.47 17.33 4.16
N TRP A 115 9.79 16.23 4.49
CA TRP A 115 9.94 15.59 5.79
C TRP A 115 9.99 14.06 5.71
N VAL A 116 9.80 13.52 4.51
CA VAL A 116 10.05 12.11 4.19
C VAL A 116 11.54 11.92 3.92
N ILE A 117 12.15 11.00 4.66
CA ILE A 117 13.60 10.74 4.62
C ILE A 117 13.86 9.34 4.07
N PHE A 118 14.77 9.28 3.10
CA PHE A 118 15.43 8.07 2.66
C PHE A 118 16.73 7.86 3.44
N ARG A 119 16.80 6.80 4.23
CA ARG A 119 17.96 6.47 5.08
C ARG A 119 19.12 5.93 4.26
N GLU A 120 20.33 6.19 4.74
CA GLU A 120 21.55 5.58 4.24
C GLU A 120 21.52 4.04 4.35
N SER A 121 22.41 3.39 3.62
CA SER A 121 22.40 1.93 3.50
C SER A 121 22.73 1.19 4.80
N GLY A 122 22.25 -0.05 4.90
CA GLY A 122 22.42 -0.90 6.10
C GLY A 122 21.25 -0.90 7.08
N THR A 123 20.19 -0.12 6.83
CA THR A 123 18.94 -0.16 7.63
C THR A 123 17.85 -0.97 6.93
N GLU A 124 17.16 -1.87 7.66
CA GLU A 124 16.06 -2.70 7.12
C GLU A 124 14.85 -1.88 6.62
N SER A 125 14.65 -0.66 7.14
CA SER A 125 13.61 0.29 6.70
C SER A 125 14.26 1.54 6.12
N ARG A 126 14.28 1.64 4.79
CA ARG A 126 14.93 2.76 4.09
C ARG A 126 14.10 4.03 4.09
N TRP A 127 12.79 3.98 4.36
CA TRP A 127 11.96 5.17 4.43
C TRP A 127 11.50 5.44 5.86
N THR A 128 11.46 6.72 6.20
CA THR A 128 10.91 7.22 7.47
C THR A 128 10.42 8.66 7.27
N TRP A 129 9.88 9.27 8.32
CA TRP A 129 9.47 10.67 8.31
C TRP A 129 9.80 11.32 9.65
N GLN A 130 9.86 12.65 9.70
CA GLN A 130 10.05 13.38 10.96
C GLN A 130 8.72 13.59 11.69
N GLU A 131 8.56 13.06 12.89
CA GLU A 131 7.32 13.17 13.68
C GLU A 131 7.05 14.61 14.16
N SER A 132 8.11 15.40 14.35
CA SER A 132 8.04 16.71 14.99
C SER A 132 9.20 17.60 14.56
N GLY A 133 8.92 18.86 14.23
CA GLY A 133 9.89 19.88 13.81
C GLY A 133 9.18 21.08 13.17
N THR A 134 9.90 22.17 12.92
CA THR A 134 9.33 23.36 12.24
C THR A 134 8.89 23.07 10.80
N GLU A 135 9.43 22.01 10.19
CA GLU A 135 9.13 21.58 8.83
C GLU A 135 8.13 20.40 8.78
N ALA A 136 7.75 19.84 9.93
CA ALA A 136 6.73 18.79 9.96
C ALA A 136 5.36 19.39 9.60
N PRO A 137 4.62 18.79 8.65
CA PRO A 137 3.31 19.29 8.30
C PRO A 137 2.35 19.16 9.48
N GLY A 138 1.39 20.08 9.54
CA GLY A 138 0.32 20.02 10.52
C GLY A 138 -0.53 18.74 10.37
N GLU A 139 -1.15 18.35 11.47
CA GLU A 139 -2.19 17.31 11.47
C GLU A 139 -3.40 17.80 10.65
N ALA A 140 -3.88 16.96 9.73
CA ALA A 140 -5.05 17.25 8.90
C ALA A 140 -6.16 16.23 9.21
N GLY A 141 -7.41 16.72 9.26
CA GLY A 141 -8.59 15.85 9.32
C GLY A 141 -8.83 15.14 7.99
N ILE A 142 -9.70 14.13 7.98
CA ILE A 142 -9.86 13.20 6.83
C ILE A 142 -10.10 13.87 5.47
N PRO A 143 -11.06 14.80 5.29
CA PRO A 143 -11.31 15.40 3.98
C PRO A 143 -10.11 16.21 3.45
N GLU A 144 -9.44 16.94 4.33
CA GLU A 144 -8.24 17.71 4.00
C GLU A 144 -7.08 16.78 3.68
N TRP A 145 -6.87 15.74 4.49
CA TRP A 145 -5.81 14.76 4.29
C TRP A 145 -5.94 14.05 2.93
N ILE A 146 -7.14 13.61 2.56
CA ILE A 146 -7.42 12.99 1.25
C ILE A 146 -7.05 13.94 0.11
N THR A 147 -7.37 15.23 0.26
CA THR A 147 -7.05 16.26 -0.74
C THR A 147 -5.53 16.45 -0.85
N LEU A 148 -4.84 16.62 0.28
CA LEU A 148 -3.40 16.82 0.35
C LEU A 148 -2.63 15.62 -0.20
N VAL A 149 -3.05 14.39 0.12
CA VAL A 149 -2.40 13.17 -0.35
C VAL A 149 -2.65 12.93 -1.83
N SER A 150 -3.87 13.15 -2.32
CA SER A 150 -4.17 13.10 -3.75
C SER A 150 -3.32 14.08 -4.54
N ALA A 151 -3.13 15.30 -4.03
CA ALA A 151 -2.26 16.31 -4.65
C ALA A 151 -0.77 15.89 -4.61
N THR A 152 -0.31 15.35 -3.48
CA THR A 152 1.08 14.89 -3.29
C THR A 152 1.41 13.74 -4.24
N LEU A 153 0.57 12.70 -4.30
CA LEU A 153 0.81 11.56 -5.19
C LEU A 153 0.82 11.97 -6.67
N ARG A 154 -0.06 12.89 -7.08
CA ARG A 154 -0.06 13.47 -8.44
C ARG A 154 1.19 14.28 -8.75
N ARG A 155 1.83 14.89 -7.74
CA ARG A 155 3.09 15.62 -7.87
C ARG A 155 4.29 14.67 -7.97
N TRP A 156 4.30 13.62 -7.15
CA TRP A 156 5.39 12.63 -7.12
C TRP A 156 5.40 11.76 -8.39
N TYR A 157 4.23 11.35 -8.88
CA TYR A 157 4.12 10.41 -9.99
C TYR A 157 4.89 10.82 -11.26
N PRO A 158 4.76 12.06 -11.80
CA PRO A 158 5.51 12.48 -12.98
C PRO A 158 7.03 12.37 -12.79
N TRP A 159 7.54 12.67 -11.60
CA TRP A 159 8.96 12.59 -11.30
C TRP A 159 9.44 11.14 -11.27
N PHE A 160 8.77 10.27 -10.49
CA PHE A 160 9.10 8.83 -10.45
C PHE A 160 9.03 8.17 -11.85
N ARG A 161 8.07 8.59 -12.67
CA ARG A 161 7.94 8.07 -14.03
C ARG A 161 9.07 8.55 -14.95
N LYS A 162 9.38 9.84 -14.94
CA LYS A 162 10.34 10.43 -15.88
C LYS A 162 11.79 10.13 -15.48
N GLU A 163 12.12 10.31 -14.21
CA GLU A 163 13.49 10.22 -13.71
C GLU A 163 13.89 8.77 -13.38
N LEU A 164 12.94 7.95 -12.92
CA LEU A 164 13.23 6.59 -12.46
C LEU A 164 12.55 5.50 -13.31
N GLY A 165 11.86 5.88 -14.38
CA GLY A 165 11.25 4.95 -15.34
C GLY A 165 10.10 4.12 -14.80
N LEU A 166 9.48 4.51 -13.67
CA LEU A 166 8.36 3.75 -13.09
C LEU A 166 7.16 3.71 -14.03
N SER A 167 6.59 2.52 -14.20
CA SER A 167 5.32 2.37 -14.89
C SER A 167 4.17 2.94 -14.03
N PRO A 168 3.06 3.38 -14.66
CA PRO A 168 1.85 3.78 -13.92
C PRO A 168 1.38 2.70 -12.95
N GLY A 169 1.43 1.45 -13.41
CA GLY A 169 1.03 0.29 -12.61
C GLY A 169 1.87 0.11 -11.36
N ALA A 170 3.20 0.27 -11.46
CA ALA A 170 4.09 0.17 -10.30
C ALA A 170 3.76 1.24 -9.26
N PHE A 171 3.72 2.51 -9.70
CA PHE A 171 3.52 3.65 -8.80
C PHE A 171 2.15 3.62 -8.12
N TRP A 172 1.07 3.59 -8.91
CA TRP A 172 -0.28 3.75 -8.39
C TRP A 172 -0.78 2.56 -7.59
N SER A 173 -0.38 1.33 -7.95
CA SER A 173 -0.76 0.16 -7.16
C SER A 173 -0.01 0.10 -5.81
N SER A 174 1.24 0.57 -5.75
CA SER A 174 1.95 0.73 -4.48
C SER A 174 1.32 1.81 -3.61
N ALA A 175 0.95 2.95 -4.21
CA ALA A 175 0.25 4.02 -3.49
C ALA A 175 -1.08 3.52 -2.91
N ALA A 176 -1.86 2.78 -3.71
CA ALA A 176 -3.10 2.16 -3.26
C ALA A 176 -2.87 1.14 -2.11
N LEU A 177 -1.77 0.39 -2.12
CA LEU A 177 -1.40 -0.49 -1.02
C LEU A 177 -1.13 0.30 0.27
N GLY A 178 -0.36 1.38 0.18
CA GLY A 178 -0.12 2.26 1.33
C GLY A 178 -1.43 2.82 1.90
N LEU A 179 -2.29 3.38 1.04
CA LEU A 179 -3.60 3.91 1.43
C LEU A 179 -4.55 2.86 2.02
N SER A 180 -4.33 1.58 1.73
CA SER A 180 -5.17 0.48 2.22
C SER A 180 -4.48 -0.38 3.28
N ALA A 181 -3.34 0.07 3.82
CA ALA A 181 -2.65 -0.55 4.94
C ALA A 181 -3.57 -0.86 6.15
N PRO A 182 -4.45 0.05 6.62
CA PRO A 182 -5.32 -0.26 7.76
C PRO A 182 -6.29 -1.42 7.50
N PHE A 183 -6.72 -1.62 6.27
CA PHE A 183 -7.56 -2.76 5.90
C PHE A 183 -6.72 -4.03 5.72
N SER A 184 -5.49 -3.90 5.21
CA SER A 184 -4.56 -5.02 5.09
C SER A 184 -4.19 -5.63 6.44
N ALA A 185 -4.22 -4.84 7.52
CA ALA A 185 -4.03 -5.34 8.89
C ALA A 185 -5.11 -6.34 9.34
N LEU A 186 -6.28 -6.33 8.68
CA LEU A 186 -7.47 -7.10 9.06
C LEU A 186 -7.83 -8.18 8.01
N TYR A 187 -6.95 -8.41 7.04
CA TYR A 187 -7.22 -9.16 5.81
C TYR A 187 -7.75 -10.58 6.05
N ASN A 188 -7.37 -11.22 7.16
CA ASN A 188 -7.75 -12.59 7.52
C ASN A 188 -8.60 -12.69 8.79
N THR A 189 -8.90 -11.56 9.45
CA THR A 189 -9.67 -11.52 10.70
C THR A 189 -11.06 -10.92 10.52
N ALA A 190 -11.22 -9.96 9.61
CA ALA A 190 -12.51 -9.37 9.29
C ALA A 190 -13.30 -10.21 8.28
N ASP A 191 -14.61 -10.01 8.29
CA ASP A 191 -15.48 -10.49 7.21
C ASP A 191 -14.99 -9.97 5.85
N SER A 192 -14.77 -10.90 4.91
CA SER A 192 -14.09 -10.59 3.67
C SER A 192 -14.90 -9.65 2.77
N GLN A 193 -16.22 -9.76 2.79
CA GLN A 193 -17.10 -8.91 1.99
C GLN A 193 -17.12 -7.49 2.56
N THR A 194 -17.31 -7.36 3.86
CA THR A 194 -17.34 -6.07 4.56
C THR A 194 -16.03 -5.31 4.40
N LEU A 195 -14.91 -5.98 4.62
CA LEU A 195 -13.59 -5.38 4.46
C LEU A 195 -13.35 -4.92 3.01
N THR A 196 -13.72 -5.75 2.03
CA THR A 196 -13.57 -5.44 0.61
C THR A 196 -14.36 -4.18 0.23
N THR A 197 -15.61 -4.07 0.70
CA THR A 197 -16.46 -2.90 0.47
C THR A 197 -15.83 -1.64 1.05
N LEU A 198 -15.47 -1.65 2.34
CA LEU A 198 -14.92 -0.47 3.01
C LEU A 198 -13.59 -0.03 2.42
N ALA A 199 -12.69 -0.97 2.12
CA ALA A 199 -11.40 -0.66 1.52
C ALA A 199 -11.56 -0.06 0.12
N SER A 200 -12.55 -0.52 -0.65
CA SER A 200 -12.88 0.04 -1.97
C SER A 200 -13.51 1.43 -1.87
N GLU A 201 -14.47 1.62 -0.96
CA GLU A 201 -15.08 2.93 -0.68
C GLU A 201 -14.05 3.97 -0.23
N TRP A 202 -13.08 3.55 0.59
CA TRP A 202 -11.98 4.40 1.04
C TRP A 202 -11.10 4.86 -0.11
N LEU A 203 -10.65 3.91 -0.95
CA LEU A 203 -9.81 4.26 -2.11
C LEU A 203 -10.56 5.14 -3.12
N ASN A 204 -11.87 4.99 -3.25
CA ASN A 204 -12.71 5.82 -4.12
C ASN A 204 -12.83 7.28 -3.67
N GLN A 205 -12.38 7.64 -2.47
CA GLN A 205 -12.35 9.05 -2.03
C GLN A 205 -11.23 9.87 -2.66
N PHE A 206 -10.18 9.21 -3.17
CA PHE A 206 -8.98 9.89 -3.65
C PHE A 206 -9.11 10.33 -5.10
N ASP A 207 -8.87 11.62 -5.36
CA ASP A 207 -8.79 12.22 -6.69
C ASP A 207 -7.43 11.92 -7.37
N CYS A 208 -7.15 10.63 -7.56
CA CYS A 208 -5.98 10.11 -8.29
C CYS A 208 -6.22 8.67 -8.79
N ASP A 209 -5.24 8.10 -9.51
CA ASP A 209 -5.43 6.84 -10.24
C ASP A 209 -5.40 5.57 -9.37
N VAL A 210 -5.34 5.65 -8.04
CA VAL A 210 -5.13 4.49 -7.15
C VAL A 210 -6.16 3.37 -7.35
N THR A 211 -7.43 3.70 -7.54
CA THR A 211 -8.55 2.75 -7.73
C THR A 211 -8.48 2.01 -9.07
N ARG A 212 -7.81 2.58 -10.07
CA ARG A 212 -7.58 1.91 -11.36
C ARG A 212 -6.61 0.74 -11.23
N TYR A 213 -5.68 0.82 -10.27
CA TYR A 213 -4.52 -0.07 -10.17
C TYR A 213 -4.56 -1.03 -8.97
N LEU A 214 -5.59 -0.97 -8.13
CA LEU A 214 -5.81 -1.92 -7.05
C LEU A 214 -7.30 -2.18 -6.86
N GLU A 215 -7.63 -3.45 -6.67
CA GLU A 215 -8.98 -3.90 -6.35
C GLU A 215 -8.92 -4.79 -5.11
N TRP A 216 -9.87 -4.63 -4.20
CA TRP A 216 -10.04 -5.56 -3.09
C TRP A 216 -11.00 -6.67 -3.51
N LEU A 217 -10.65 -7.91 -3.15
CA LEU A 217 -11.46 -9.08 -3.49
C LEU A 217 -11.62 -9.99 -2.27
N PRO A 218 -12.81 -10.59 -2.08
CA PRO A 218 -12.92 -11.75 -1.20
C PRO A 218 -12.14 -12.92 -1.80
N ALA A 219 -11.50 -13.70 -0.94
CA ALA A 219 -10.76 -14.89 -1.28
C ALA A 219 -10.88 -15.92 -0.17
N THR A 220 -10.50 -17.16 -0.47
CA THR A 220 -10.41 -18.22 0.51
C THR A 220 -9.02 -18.83 0.43
N PHE A 221 -8.33 -18.91 1.56
CA PHE A 221 -7.03 -19.55 1.68
C PHE A 221 -7.09 -20.63 2.75
N GLN A 222 -6.82 -21.88 2.37
CA GLN A 222 -6.88 -23.04 3.28
C GLN A 222 -8.20 -23.13 4.07
N GLY A 223 -9.32 -22.79 3.43
CA GLY A 223 -10.66 -22.79 4.05
C GLY A 223 -10.99 -21.55 4.87
N GLN A 224 -10.05 -20.64 5.10
CA GLN A 224 -10.29 -19.36 5.78
C GLN A 224 -10.68 -18.28 4.77
N GLN A 225 -11.78 -17.59 5.03
CA GLN A 225 -12.17 -16.40 4.27
C GLN A 225 -11.19 -15.26 4.58
N CYS A 226 -10.76 -14.57 3.53
CA CYS A 226 -9.91 -13.39 3.64
C CYS A 226 -10.32 -12.36 2.59
N ALA A 227 -10.04 -11.09 2.84
CA ALA A 227 -10.11 -10.03 1.85
C ALA A 227 -8.71 -9.59 1.52
N ILE A 228 -8.42 -9.36 0.24
CA ILE A 228 -7.05 -9.17 -0.19
C ILE A 228 -6.94 -8.12 -1.30
N PRO A 229 -5.88 -7.31 -1.29
CA PRO A 229 -5.62 -6.38 -2.37
C PRO A 229 -5.03 -7.12 -3.57
N GLN A 230 -5.68 -7.00 -4.72
CA GLN A 230 -5.17 -7.43 -6.01
C GLN A 230 -4.72 -6.21 -6.83
N ARG A 231 -3.41 -6.14 -7.09
CA ARG A 231 -2.82 -5.11 -7.95
C ARG A 231 -3.12 -5.41 -9.42
N ARG A 232 -3.53 -4.38 -10.16
CA ARG A 232 -3.74 -4.41 -11.62
C ARG A 232 -2.54 -3.74 -12.31
N GLY A 233 -2.06 -4.30 -13.42
CA GLY A 233 -1.03 -3.67 -14.25
C GLY A 233 0.36 -3.52 -13.62
N CYS A 234 0.61 -4.07 -12.42
CA CYS A 234 1.94 -4.14 -11.81
C CYS A 234 2.74 -5.37 -12.31
N CYS A 235 2.49 -5.83 -13.54
CA CYS A 235 3.09 -7.03 -14.16
C CYS A 235 4.58 -6.88 -14.48
N LEU A 236 5.31 -6.18 -13.64
CA LEU A 236 6.74 -6.33 -13.61
C LEU A 236 6.95 -7.72 -13.02
N ASP A 237 7.31 -8.68 -13.87
CA ASP A 237 7.92 -9.97 -13.54
C ASP A 237 9.24 -9.74 -12.77
N TYR A 238 9.21 -8.93 -11.73
CA TYR A 238 10.34 -8.62 -10.90
C TYR A 238 10.60 -9.83 -10.06
N LEU A 239 11.59 -10.59 -10.49
CA LEU A 239 12.66 -10.98 -9.61
C LEU A 239 13.01 -9.77 -8.72
N LEU A 240 12.57 -9.81 -7.47
CA LEU A 240 13.11 -9.02 -6.37
C LEU A 240 14.65 -9.21 -6.38
N PRO A 241 15.42 -8.27 -5.78
CA PRO A 241 16.88 -8.40 -5.71
C PRO A 241 17.36 -9.78 -5.22
N GLU A 242 16.56 -10.46 -4.39
CA GLU A 242 16.84 -11.81 -3.86
C GLU A 242 16.39 -12.96 -4.78
N GLY A 243 16.00 -12.69 -6.02
CA GLY A 243 15.63 -13.76 -6.97
C GLY A 243 14.16 -14.21 -6.92
N ARG A 244 13.28 -13.53 -6.17
CA ARG A 244 11.87 -13.97 -5.95
C ARG A 244 10.85 -13.05 -6.59
N TYR A 245 9.71 -13.57 -7.04
CA TYR A 245 8.64 -12.70 -7.55
C TYR A 245 7.95 -11.90 -6.45
N CYS A 246 7.61 -10.63 -6.73
CA CYS A 246 6.72 -9.82 -5.92
C CYS A 246 5.36 -10.55 -5.78
N GLY A 247 5.09 -11.14 -4.60
CA GLY A 247 3.96 -12.03 -4.32
C GLY A 247 2.57 -11.39 -4.42
N THR A 248 2.47 -10.09 -4.70
CA THR A 248 1.23 -9.33 -4.89
C THR A 248 0.75 -9.26 -6.35
N CYS A 249 1.44 -9.93 -7.28
CA CYS A 249 1.09 -9.94 -8.70
C CYS A 249 -0.12 -10.85 -8.98
N GLY A 250 -1.15 -10.31 -9.64
CA GLY A 250 -2.35 -11.07 -10.03
C GLY A 250 -2.09 -12.21 -11.03
N VAL A 251 -1.00 -12.16 -11.81
CA VAL A 251 -0.63 -13.17 -12.83
C VAL A 251 -0.16 -14.46 -12.16
N PHE A 252 0.92 -14.41 -11.36
CA PHE A 252 1.41 -15.56 -10.61
C PHE A 252 0.44 -16.06 -9.54
N ARG A 253 -0.46 -15.21 -9.06
CA ARG A 253 -1.50 -15.63 -8.12
C ARG A 253 -2.58 -16.48 -8.80
N LYS A 254 -2.98 -16.19 -10.03
CA LYS A 254 -3.90 -17.07 -10.79
C LYS A 254 -3.27 -18.43 -11.07
N GLU A 255 -1.99 -18.47 -11.44
CA GLU A 255 -1.25 -19.72 -11.67
C GLU A 255 -1.02 -20.52 -10.37
N ARG A 256 -0.69 -19.86 -9.25
CA ARG A 256 -0.61 -20.50 -7.92
C ARG A 256 -1.96 -20.98 -7.41
N LEU A 257 -3.02 -20.22 -7.59
CA LEU A 257 -4.38 -20.65 -7.22
C LEU A 257 -4.84 -21.82 -8.09
N ALA A 258 -4.52 -21.83 -9.39
CA ALA A 258 -4.80 -22.94 -10.30
C ALA A 258 -4.01 -24.22 -9.94
N THR A 259 -2.78 -24.08 -9.46
CA THR A 259 -1.97 -25.23 -8.98
C THR A 259 -2.35 -25.71 -7.58
N LEU A 260 -2.99 -24.86 -6.77
CA LEU A 260 -3.53 -25.21 -5.44
C LEU A 260 -4.93 -25.84 -5.48
N HIS A 261 -5.61 -25.81 -6.63
CA HIS A 261 -6.84 -26.57 -6.89
C HIS A 261 -6.66 -27.54 -8.08
N PRO A 262 -6.02 -28.72 -7.89
CA PRO A 262 -5.81 -29.66 -8.99
C PRO A 262 -7.09 -30.34 -9.52
N ASN A 263 -8.25 -30.13 -8.92
CA ASN A 263 -9.47 -30.87 -9.28
C ASN A 263 -10.67 -29.94 -9.39
N GLN A 264 -10.95 -29.45 -10.60
CA GLN A 264 -12.32 -29.23 -11.10
C GLN A 264 -12.37 -28.92 -12.62
N SER A 265 -11.52 -29.56 -13.41
CA SER A 265 -11.68 -29.56 -14.87
C SER A 265 -11.29 -30.91 -15.46
N ASN A 266 -12.11 -31.94 -15.19
CA ASN A 266 -12.20 -33.09 -16.08
C ASN A 266 -13.49 -33.90 -15.83
N THR A 267 -14.61 -33.36 -16.30
CA THR A 267 -15.75 -34.19 -16.75
C THR A 267 -16.38 -33.51 -17.96
N ALA A 268 -15.71 -33.56 -19.10
CA ALA A 268 -16.37 -33.54 -20.40
C ALA A 268 -16.28 -34.96 -20.96
N THR A 269 -17.32 -35.73 -20.66
CA THR A 269 -17.55 -37.06 -21.21
C THR A 269 -17.63 -36.98 -22.73
N THR A 270 -16.69 -37.64 -23.38
CA THR A 270 -16.70 -37.93 -24.81
C THR A 270 -17.87 -38.86 -25.13
N THR A 271 -18.91 -38.35 -25.80
CA THR A 271 -19.84 -39.17 -26.59
C THR A 271 -19.70 -38.78 -28.06
N ARG A 272 -19.21 -39.75 -28.83
CA ARG A 272 -19.02 -39.68 -30.29
C ARG A 272 -20.28 -40.19 -30.97
N PRO A 273 -20.87 -39.50 -31.96
CA PRO A 273 -21.78 -40.15 -32.88
C PRO A 273 -21.00 -40.81 -34.02
N THR A 274 -21.53 -41.96 -34.42
CA THR A 274 -21.16 -42.84 -35.54
C THR A 274 -21.01 -42.13 -36.87
#